data_AF-A0A7S1D378-F1
#
_entry.id   AF-A0A7S1D378-F1
#
_cell.length_a   1.000
_cell.length_b   1.000
_cell.length_c   1.000
_cell.angle_alpha   90.00
_cell.angle_beta   90.00
_cell.angle_gamma   90.00
#
_symmetry.space_group_name_H-M   'P 1'
#
loop_
_entity.id
_entity.type
_entity.pdbx_description
1 polymer ?
#
loop_
_entity_poly.entity_id
_entity_poly.type
_entity_poly.pdbx_seq_one_letter_code
_entity_poly.pdbx_strand_id
1 'polypeptide(L)'
;MWFHGLDTDFETLSDPYSFPPSKMNGIKLRRSFVSFGFSFGDQEGIKDKVEIIESSIGYRVFVEAGVKIHKALLRPQVYAEASMYDEHEYTHKTLMEKLVEHAHEVVVAIEFVALFWTLVPSFELLSWIVNHYSSPAVFGVGLFVALVVQCFVWTCYLWIVQAASVVTSRLMKFDGVYMTFITLGASIPVWSFWWLFWGTPMFPLFLRFMGSKVEGRLLYHGGTALQDYFNLTFADKTVIDDGKVIGHSAVFKKLRYGPTRAAGLMQPGSMVIDGDSLDDGKEYGPWRLVRGSDNDQSTSFPLSP
;
A
#
# COMPACT_ATOMS: atom_id res chain seq x y z
N MET A 1 5.24 -31.20 -0.48
CA MET A 1 5.97 -30.18 -1.27
C MET A 1 7.25 -29.91 -0.51
N TRP A 2 8.42 -30.23 -1.07
CA TRP A 2 9.70 -30.06 -0.36
C TRP A 2 10.27 -28.68 -0.70
N PHE A 3 10.40 -27.83 0.32
CA PHE A 3 10.93 -26.47 0.20
C PHE A 3 12.46 -26.52 0.08
N HIS A 4 12.98 -26.90 -1.10
CA HIS A 4 14.43 -26.87 -1.33
C HIS A 4 14.95 -25.44 -1.20
N GLY A 5 15.83 -25.21 -0.21
CA GLY A 5 16.50 -23.92 0.00
C GLY A 5 16.02 -23.12 1.22
N LEU A 6 14.81 -23.40 1.73
CA LEU A 6 14.23 -22.75 2.91
C LEU A 6 14.61 -23.53 4.17
N ASP A 7 15.45 -22.96 5.01
CA ASP A 7 15.79 -23.51 6.32
C ASP A 7 14.82 -22.96 7.38
N THR A 8 13.73 -23.68 7.65
CA THR A 8 12.70 -23.32 8.64
C THR A 8 12.66 -24.29 9.82
N ASP A 9 12.39 -23.81 11.04
CA ASP A 9 12.15 -24.67 12.21
C ASP A 9 10.65 -24.92 12.45
N PHE A 10 10.34 -25.90 13.30
CA PHE A 10 8.95 -26.26 13.61
C PHE A 10 8.18 -25.19 14.38
N GLU A 11 8.87 -24.22 14.98
CA GLU A 11 8.28 -23.12 15.75
C GLU A 11 7.94 -21.91 14.88
N THR A 12 8.40 -21.87 13.63
CA THR A 12 8.08 -20.80 12.68
C THR A 12 6.67 -20.98 12.13
N LEU A 13 5.84 -19.94 12.27
CA LEU A 13 4.54 -19.84 11.62
C LEU A 13 4.71 -19.02 10.35
N SER A 14 4.61 -19.67 9.19
CA SER A 14 4.75 -18.98 7.90
C SER A 14 3.68 -19.43 6.91
N ASP A 15 3.21 -18.48 6.11
CA ASP A 15 2.30 -18.79 5.01
C ASP A 15 3.10 -19.42 3.84
N PRO A 16 2.77 -20.62 3.36
CA PRO A 16 3.47 -21.25 2.25
C PRO A 16 3.40 -20.45 0.94
N TYR A 17 2.40 -19.60 0.74
CA TYR A 17 2.29 -18.73 -0.45
C TYR A 17 3.34 -17.62 -0.48
N SER A 18 3.95 -17.30 0.67
CA SER A 18 5.01 -16.30 0.79
C SER A 18 6.36 -16.78 0.22
N PHE A 19 6.50 -18.05 -0.13
CA PHE A 19 7.77 -18.64 -0.59
C PHE A 19 7.56 -19.46 -1.87
N PRO A 20 7.57 -18.85 -3.06
CA PRO A 20 7.49 -19.60 -4.31
C PRO A 20 8.79 -20.43 -4.52
N PRO A 21 8.73 -21.67 -5.05
CA PRO A 21 9.88 -22.59 -5.16
C PRO A 21 11.12 -22.00 -5.84
N SER A 22 10.95 -21.06 -6.76
CA SER A 22 12.04 -20.41 -7.48
C SER A 22 12.85 -19.40 -6.67
N LYS A 23 12.38 -19.01 -5.47
CA LYS A 23 12.97 -17.95 -4.64
C LYS A 23 13.40 -18.44 -3.24
N MET A 24 13.40 -19.75 -3.00
CA MET A 24 13.60 -20.31 -1.66
C MET A 24 15.07 -20.43 -1.22
N ASN A 25 16.04 -20.37 -2.13
CA ASN A 25 17.44 -20.66 -1.79
C ASN A 25 18.04 -19.64 -0.82
N GLY A 26 18.60 -20.15 0.27
CA GLY A 26 19.39 -19.37 1.21
C GLY A 26 18.55 -18.56 2.21
N ILE A 27 17.27 -18.89 2.41
CA ILE A 27 16.42 -18.23 3.42
C ILE A 27 16.44 -19.05 4.70
N LYS A 28 16.70 -18.39 5.83
CA LYS A 28 16.66 -19.01 7.14
C LYS A 28 15.58 -18.38 8.00
N LEU A 29 14.58 -19.16 8.39
CA LEU A 29 13.51 -18.76 9.31
C LEU A 29 13.61 -19.57 10.60
N ARG A 30 13.63 -18.88 11.74
CA ARG A 30 13.68 -19.52 13.06
C ARG A 30 12.73 -18.82 14.02
N ARG A 31 11.85 -19.58 14.69
CA ARG A 31 10.91 -19.11 15.72
C ARG A 31 10.21 -17.79 15.37
N SER A 32 9.85 -17.64 14.10
CA SER A 32 9.35 -16.37 13.56
C SER A 32 7.92 -16.50 13.07
N PHE A 33 7.18 -15.40 13.08
CA PHE A 33 5.89 -15.30 12.40
C PHE A 33 6.09 -14.57 11.08
N VAL A 34 5.68 -15.16 9.96
CA VAL A 34 5.72 -14.51 8.64
C VAL A 34 4.35 -14.55 8.00
N SER A 35 3.72 -13.38 7.91
CA SER A 35 2.41 -13.21 7.31
C SER A 35 2.44 -13.40 5.77
N PHE A 36 1.25 -13.42 5.17
CA PHE A 36 1.07 -13.60 3.72
C PHE A 36 1.68 -12.45 2.90
N GLY A 37 2.18 -12.79 1.71
CA GLY A 37 2.64 -11.83 0.71
C GLY A 37 4.07 -11.35 0.92
N PHE A 38 4.87 -12.08 1.68
CA PHE A 38 6.29 -11.80 1.85
C PHE A 38 7.04 -11.97 0.52
N SER A 39 8.03 -11.13 0.25
CA SER A 39 8.79 -11.18 -1.00
C SER A 39 10.23 -10.70 -0.80
N PHE A 40 11.12 -11.19 -1.67
CA PHE A 40 12.56 -10.89 -1.63
C PHE A 40 12.97 -10.02 -2.82
N GLY A 41 13.92 -9.11 -2.59
CA GLY A 41 14.62 -8.40 -3.66
C GLY A 41 15.37 -9.36 -4.59
N ASP A 42 15.37 -9.07 -5.89
CA ASP A 42 16.04 -9.89 -6.92
C ASP A 42 17.41 -9.25 -7.22
N GLN A 43 18.48 -9.77 -6.63
CA GLN A 43 19.85 -9.41 -7.02
C GLN A 43 20.56 -10.62 -7.60
N GLU A 44 20.87 -10.56 -8.90
CA GLU A 44 21.75 -11.53 -9.55
C GLU A 44 23.10 -11.56 -8.82
N GLY A 45 23.43 -12.70 -8.21
CA GLY A 45 24.73 -12.93 -7.55
C GLY A 45 24.71 -12.87 -6.02
N ILE A 46 23.69 -12.29 -5.38
CA ILE A 46 23.51 -12.35 -3.92
C ILE A 46 22.41 -13.37 -3.60
N LYS A 47 22.72 -14.65 -3.80
CA LYS A 47 21.79 -15.77 -3.53
C LYS A 47 21.80 -16.26 -2.08
N ASP A 48 22.42 -15.53 -1.15
CA ASP A 48 22.69 -16.07 0.17
C ASP A 48 22.31 -15.12 1.33
N LYS A 49 21.32 -15.60 2.10
CA LYS A 49 21.06 -15.38 3.53
C LYS A 49 20.28 -14.14 3.93
N VAL A 50 18.99 -14.15 3.56
CA VAL A 50 17.99 -13.51 4.43
C VAL A 50 17.79 -14.39 5.65
N GLU A 51 18.10 -13.86 6.83
CA GLU A 51 17.93 -14.56 8.11
C GLU A 51 16.85 -13.86 8.92
N ILE A 52 15.74 -14.55 9.22
CA ILE A 52 14.67 -14.04 10.07
C ILE A 52 14.60 -14.93 11.30
N ILE A 53 14.94 -14.39 12.46
CA ILE A 53 15.09 -15.14 13.71
C ILE A 53 14.29 -14.44 14.80
N GLU A 54 13.44 -15.18 15.51
CA GLU A 54 12.63 -14.68 16.65
C GLU A 54 11.87 -13.38 16.33
N SER A 55 11.41 -13.23 15.07
CA SER A 55 10.85 -11.98 14.56
C SER A 55 9.41 -12.17 14.07
N SER A 56 8.66 -11.07 13.98
CA SER A 56 7.31 -11.07 13.43
C SER A 56 7.25 -10.17 12.21
N ILE A 57 6.87 -10.74 11.07
CA ILE A 57 6.84 -10.10 9.77
C ILE A 57 5.39 -9.94 9.33
N GLY A 58 4.97 -8.71 9.14
CA GLY A 58 3.63 -8.33 8.73
C GLY A 58 3.29 -8.69 7.29
N TYR A 59 2.03 -8.44 6.94
CA TYR A 59 1.47 -8.74 5.62
C TYR A 59 2.14 -7.93 4.50
N ARG A 60 2.49 -8.57 3.37
CA ARG A 60 3.08 -7.92 2.18
C ARG A 60 4.39 -7.17 2.45
N VAL A 61 5.25 -7.69 3.32
CA VAL A 61 6.59 -7.13 3.56
C VAL A 61 7.57 -7.57 2.47
N PHE A 62 8.39 -6.65 2.01
CA PHE A 62 9.48 -6.91 1.06
C PHE A 62 10.82 -6.76 1.77
N VAL A 63 11.72 -7.74 1.62
CA VAL A 63 13.04 -7.74 2.27
C VAL A 63 14.13 -7.85 1.23
N GLU A 64 15.12 -6.97 1.29
CA GLU A 64 16.26 -6.98 0.37
C GLU A 64 17.17 -8.20 0.60
N ALA A 65 17.84 -8.65 -0.46
CA ALA A 65 18.83 -9.72 -0.35
C ALA A 65 19.93 -9.36 0.66
N GLY A 66 20.30 -10.33 1.53
CA GLY A 66 21.34 -10.14 2.55
C GLY A 66 20.89 -9.43 3.83
N VAL A 67 19.62 -9.03 3.95
CA VAL A 67 19.07 -8.44 5.17
C VAL A 67 18.82 -9.52 6.24
N LYS A 68 19.29 -9.26 7.46
CA LYS A 68 19.06 -10.11 8.63
C LYS A 68 18.11 -9.42 9.60
N ILE A 69 17.05 -10.10 10.04
CA ILE A 69 16.00 -9.56 10.92
C ILE A 69 15.94 -10.45 12.15
N HIS A 70 16.51 -9.98 13.26
CA HIS A 70 16.59 -10.75 14.50
C HIS A 70 15.83 -10.02 15.62
N LYS A 71 14.91 -10.71 16.28
CA LYS A 71 14.10 -10.18 17.39
C LYS A 71 13.43 -8.84 17.07
N ALA A 72 12.83 -8.72 15.89
CA ALA A 72 12.24 -7.48 15.42
C ALA A 72 10.80 -7.67 14.91
N LEU A 73 10.04 -6.58 14.90
CA LEU A 73 8.69 -6.52 14.33
C LEU A 73 8.71 -5.72 13.03
N LEU A 74 8.54 -6.39 11.91
CA LEU A 74 8.28 -5.76 10.62
C LEU A 74 6.79 -5.59 10.41
N ARG A 75 6.35 -4.37 10.13
CA ARG A 75 4.94 -4.05 9.95
C ARG A 75 4.45 -4.38 8.54
N PRO A 76 3.14 -4.53 8.33
CA PRO A 76 2.59 -4.75 7.00
C PRO A 76 3.03 -3.68 5.98
N GLN A 77 3.22 -4.11 4.73
CA GLN A 77 3.53 -3.23 3.58
C GLN A 77 4.80 -2.40 3.75
N VAL A 78 5.76 -2.91 4.52
CA VAL A 78 7.09 -2.31 4.71
C VAL A 78 8.08 -2.91 3.72
N TYR A 79 9.00 -2.07 3.26
CA TYR A 79 10.19 -2.48 2.54
C TYR A 79 11.41 -2.41 3.47
N ALA A 80 12.17 -3.49 3.60
CA ALA A 80 13.32 -3.59 4.49
C ALA A 80 14.62 -3.73 3.69
N GLU A 81 15.40 -2.64 3.64
CA GLU A 81 16.71 -2.59 2.95
C GLU A 81 17.92 -2.81 3.86
N ALA A 82 17.73 -2.78 5.18
CA ALA A 82 18.82 -2.88 6.15
C ALA A 82 18.53 -3.96 7.22
N SER A 83 19.61 -4.60 7.70
CA SER A 83 19.54 -5.60 8.78
C SER A 83 19.09 -4.98 10.11
N MET A 84 18.36 -5.77 10.89
CA MET A 84 17.69 -5.42 12.15
C MET A 84 18.09 -6.41 13.23
N TYR A 85 18.42 -5.87 14.40
CA TYR A 85 18.74 -6.68 15.57
C TYR A 85 18.10 -6.04 16.80
N ASP A 86 17.33 -6.86 17.52
CA ASP A 86 16.86 -6.61 18.88
C ASP A 86 16.05 -5.31 19.06
N GLU A 87 14.78 -5.34 18.67
CA GLU A 87 13.77 -4.43 19.24
C GLU A 87 13.07 -5.15 20.39
N HIS A 88 13.76 -5.33 21.52
CA HIS A 88 13.08 -5.44 22.80
C HIS A 88 12.58 -4.06 23.20
N GLU A 89 11.41 -3.65 22.70
CA GLU A 89 10.68 -2.48 23.24
C GLU A 89 10.01 -2.89 24.58
N TYR A 90 10.80 -3.32 25.55
CA TYR A 90 10.46 -3.29 26.98
C TYR A 90 11.15 -2.09 27.64
N THR A 91 11.06 -0.95 26.98
CA THR A 91 11.33 0.34 27.62
C THR A 91 10.13 0.67 28.49
N HIS A 92 10.36 1.02 29.76
CA HIS A 92 9.35 1.72 30.55
C HIS A 92 8.85 2.91 29.73
N LYS A 93 7.62 2.82 29.20
CA LYS A 93 7.06 3.87 28.34
C LYS A 93 7.13 5.19 29.10
N THR A 94 7.89 6.13 28.54
CA THR A 94 7.97 7.51 29.04
C THR A 94 6.56 8.12 29.05
N LEU A 95 6.33 9.14 29.88
CA LEU A 95 5.06 9.88 29.89
C LEU A 95 4.66 10.35 28.48
N MET A 96 5.65 10.75 27.68
CA MET A 96 5.45 11.19 26.29
C MET A 96 4.98 10.05 25.39
N GLU A 97 5.51 8.84 25.53
CA GLU A 97 5.06 7.68 24.75
C GLU A 97 3.63 7.26 25.11
N LYS A 98 3.25 7.33 26.39
CA LYS A 98 1.86 7.10 26.83
C LYS A 98 0.89 8.18 26.30
N LEU A 99 1.33 9.44 26.29
CA LEU A 99 0.55 10.54 25.71
C LEU A 99 0.36 10.37 24.20
N VAL A 100 1.40 9.92 23.49
CA VAL A 100 1.33 9.61 22.05
C VAL A 100 0.36 8.45 21.79
N GLU A 101 0.36 7.42 22.64
CA GLU A 101 -0.58 6.30 22.54
C GLU A 101 -2.04 6.74 22.77
N HIS A 102 -2.32 7.55 23.80
CA HIS A 102 -3.66 8.11 23.99
C HIS A 102 -4.08 9.04 22.84
N ALA A 103 -3.16 9.86 22.33
CA ALA A 103 -3.43 10.68 21.16
C ALA A 103 -3.76 9.81 19.94
N HIS A 104 -3.09 8.66 19.78
CA HIS A 104 -3.39 7.69 18.74
C HIS A 104 -4.80 7.12 18.88
N GLU A 105 -5.22 6.69 20.07
CA GLU A 105 -6.58 6.19 20.32
C GLU A 105 -7.65 7.25 20.00
N VAL A 106 -7.40 8.50 20.38
CA VAL A 106 -8.30 9.62 20.08
C VAL A 106 -8.38 9.87 18.58
N VAL A 107 -7.26 9.86 17.87
CA VAL A 107 -7.23 10.02 16.40
C VAL A 107 -8.00 8.88 15.73
N VAL A 108 -7.79 7.64 16.15
CA VAL A 108 -8.52 6.48 15.62
C VAL A 108 -10.03 6.60 15.89
N ALA A 109 -10.43 7.07 17.08
CA ALA A 109 -11.84 7.30 17.39
C ALA A 109 -12.45 8.40 16.51
N ILE A 110 -11.72 9.50 16.28
CA ILE A 110 -12.14 10.58 15.36
C ILE A 110 -12.27 10.04 13.94
N GLU A 111 -11.30 9.25 13.48
CA GLU A 111 -11.33 8.63 12.15
C GLU A 111 -12.51 7.67 12.00
N PHE A 112 -12.81 6.88 13.02
CA PHE A 112 -13.98 6.01 13.04
C PHE A 112 -15.28 6.82 12.93
N VAL A 113 -15.43 7.88 13.74
CA VAL A 113 -16.60 8.78 13.65
C VAL A 113 -16.69 9.43 12.27
N ALA A 114 -15.58 9.91 11.72
CA ALA A 114 -15.53 10.51 10.39
C ALA A 114 -15.94 9.51 9.31
N LEU A 115 -15.50 8.25 9.41
CA LEU A 115 -15.89 7.18 8.49
C LEU A 115 -17.39 6.91 8.54
N PHE A 116 -18.01 6.83 9.72
CA PHE A 116 -19.48 6.72 9.81
C PHE A 116 -20.19 7.95 9.23
N TRP A 117 -19.64 9.14 9.46
CA TRP A 117 -20.17 10.38 8.91
C TRP A 117 -20.19 10.38 7.38
N THR A 118 -19.28 9.65 6.72
CA THR A 118 -19.29 9.56 5.26
C THR A 118 -20.51 8.85 4.67
N LEU A 119 -21.20 8.03 5.47
CA LEU A 119 -22.41 7.31 5.03
C LEU A 119 -23.68 8.16 5.17
N VAL A 120 -23.66 9.16 6.05
CA VAL A 120 -24.83 9.98 6.38
C VAL A 120 -25.44 10.66 5.15
N PRO A 121 -24.67 11.35 4.27
CA PRO A 121 -25.26 12.04 3.12
C PRO A 121 -26.01 11.10 2.17
N SER A 122 -25.45 9.92 1.91
CA SER A 122 -26.07 8.92 1.03
C SER A 122 -27.29 8.28 1.67
N PHE A 123 -27.24 8.01 2.97
CA PHE A 123 -28.37 7.49 3.73
C PHE A 123 -29.54 8.48 3.80
N GLU A 124 -29.26 9.75 4.08
CA GLU A 124 -30.26 10.83 4.12
C GLU A 124 -30.92 11.02 2.75
N LEU A 125 -30.12 11.06 1.68
CA LEU A 125 -30.63 11.14 0.32
C LEU A 125 -31.53 9.95 -0.03
N LEU A 126 -31.07 8.73 0.26
CA LEU A 126 -31.85 7.53 -0.04
C LEU A 126 -33.16 7.50 0.77
N SER A 127 -33.10 7.84 2.06
CA SER A 127 -34.26 7.93 2.95
C SER A 127 -35.26 8.96 2.43
N TRP A 128 -34.78 10.13 2.00
CA TRP A 128 -35.62 11.15 1.40
C TRP A 128 -36.32 10.64 0.13
N ILE A 129 -35.59 9.95 -0.76
CA ILE A 129 -36.15 9.42 -2.01
C ILE A 129 -37.23 8.36 -1.73
N VAL A 130 -36.95 7.41 -0.83
CA VAL A 130 -37.90 6.35 -0.45
C VAL A 130 -39.18 6.92 0.15
N ASN A 131 -39.07 7.98 0.95
CA ASN A 131 -40.23 8.58 1.62
C ASN A 131 -41.08 9.46 0.69
N HIS A 132 -40.51 10.02 -0.38
CA HIS A 132 -41.21 10.99 -1.23
C HIS A 132 -41.61 10.45 -2.60
N TYR A 133 -41.02 9.34 -3.07
CA TYR A 133 -41.29 8.79 -4.39
C TYR A 133 -41.61 7.30 -4.33
N SER A 134 -42.67 6.91 -5.05
CA SER A 134 -43.10 5.50 -5.19
C SER A 134 -42.67 4.85 -6.51
N SER A 135 -42.10 5.62 -7.44
CA SER A 135 -41.69 5.12 -8.76
C SER A 135 -40.36 4.36 -8.68
N PRO A 136 -40.30 3.09 -9.16
CA PRO A 136 -39.05 2.31 -9.20
C PRO A 136 -37.94 2.98 -10.02
N ALA A 137 -38.29 3.73 -11.08
CA ALA A 137 -37.32 4.43 -11.90
C ALA A 137 -36.63 5.57 -11.13
N VAL A 138 -37.41 6.32 -10.33
CA VAL A 138 -36.87 7.40 -9.48
C VAL A 138 -36.00 6.81 -8.38
N PHE A 139 -36.40 5.68 -7.80
CA PHE A 139 -35.58 4.96 -6.83
C PHE A 139 -34.24 4.51 -7.44
N GLY A 140 -34.25 3.94 -8.65
CA GLY A 140 -33.04 3.52 -9.34
C GLY A 140 -32.06 4.67 -9.61
N VAL A 141 -32.56 5.79 -10.12
CA VAL A 141 -31.74 7.01 -10.30
C VAL A 141 -31.24 7.53 -8.95
N GLY A 142 -32.10 7.54 -7.94
CA GLY A 142 -31.76 7.96 -6.59
C GLY A 142 -30.63 7.17 -5.95
N LEU A 143 -30.69 5.84 -6.06
CA LEU A 143 -29.63 4.95 -5.59
C LEU A 143 -28.32 5.23 -6.30
N PHE A 144 -28.33 5.40 -7.62
CA PHE A 144 -27.14 5.77 -8.37
C PHE A 144 -26.52 7.08 -7.88
N VAL A 145 -27.34 8.12 -7.67
CA VAL A 145 -26.86 9.40 -7.14
C VAL A 145 -26.30 9.25 -5.73
N ALA A 146 -26.94 8.48 -4.85
CA ALA A 146 -26.48 8.22 -3.49
C ALA A 146 -25.11 7.52 -3.46
N LEU A 147 -24.88 6.57 -4.38
CA LEU A 147 -23.59 5.90 -4.55
C LEU A 147 -22.51 6.86 -5.06
N VAL A 148 -22.84 7.73 -6.02
CA VAL A 148 -21.90 8.77 -6.51
C VAL A 148 -21.53 9.73 -5.38
N VAL A 149 -22.49 10.18 -4.59
CA VAL A 149 -22.26 11.03 -3.41
C VAL A 149 -21.36 10.32 -2.40
N GLN A 150 -21.64 9.06 -2.09
CA GLN A 150 -20.81 8.27 -1.16
C GLN A 150 -19.37 8.20 -1.64
N CYS A 151 -19.20 7.89 -2.92
CA CYS A 151 -17.90 7.78 -3.58
C CYS A 151 -17.11 9.08 -3.48
N PHE A 152 -17.78 10.22 -3.71
CA PHE A 152 -17.18 11.54 -3.60
C PHE A 152 -16.76 11.84 -2.15
N VAL A 153 -17.62 11.58 -1.17
CA VAL A 153 -17.30 11.84 0.25
C VAL A 153 -16.12 10.98 0.72
N TRP A 154 -16.09 9.70 0.34
CA TRP A 154 -14.97 8.78 0.63
C TRP A 154 -13.66 9.28 0.01
N THR A 155 -13.73 9.77 -1.22
CA THR A 155 -12.58 10.32 -1.93
C THR A 155 -12.02 11.57 -1.25
N CYS A 156 -12.89 12.51 -0.87
CA CYS A 156 -12.50 13.69 -0.09
C CYS A 156 -11.89 13.31 1.26
N TYR A 157 -12.45 12.31 1.95
CA TYR A 157 -11.91 11.85 3.22
C TYR A 157 -10.52 11.23 3.06
N LEU A 158 -10.31 10.41 2.03
CA LEU A 158 -8.98 9.87 1.70
C LEU A 158 -7.95 10.96 1.46
N TRP A 159 -8.31 12.02 0.74
CA TRP A 159 -7.44 13.17 0.53
C TRP A 159 -7.00 13.83 1.83
N ILE A 160 -7.95 14.05 2.75
CA ILE A 160 -7.67 14.63 4.06
C ILE A 160 -6.73 13.73 4.85
N VAL A 161 -7.00 12.42 4.92
CA VAL A 161 -6.18 11.47 5.67
C VAL A 161 -4.79 11.31 5.05
N GLN A 162 -4.69 11.32 3.72
CA GLN A 162 -3.41 11.28 3.01
C GLN A 162 -2.58 12.55 3.30
N ALA A 163 -3.18 13.73 3.19
CA ALA A 163 -2.50 14.98 3.53
C ALA A 163 -2.07 15.01 5.01
N ALA A 164 -2.94 14.55 5.91
CA ALA A 164 -2.62 14.41 7.32
C ALA A 164 -1.48 13.41 7.54
N SER A 165 -1.45 12.29 6.82
CA SER A 165 -0.37 11.30 6.90
C SER A 165 0.97 11.90 6.46
N VAL A 166 1.02 12.66 5.37
CA VAL A 166 2.24 13.35 4.91
C VAL A 166 2.73 14.38 5.92
N VAL A 167 1.82 15.16 6.52
CA VAL A 167 2.19 16.18 7.51
C VAL A 167 2.65 15.53 8.80
N THR A 168 1.89 14.55 9.32
CA THR A 168 2.23 13.85 10.56
C THR A 168 3.53 13.08 10.44
N SER A 169 3.80 12.45 9.30
CA SER A 169 5.07 11.72 9.09
C SER A 169 6.31 12.61 9.11
N ARG A 170 6.17 13.91 8.77
CA ARG A 170 7.25 14.90 8.86
C ARG A 170 7.47 15.40 10.28
N LEU A 171 6.41 15.44 11.09
CA LEU A 171 6.43 16.05 12.41
C LEU A 171 6.68 15.04 13.54
N MET A 172 6.22 13.80 13.41
CA MET A 172 6.20 12.83 14.51
C MET A 172 6.20 11.37 14.00
N LYS A 173 6.58 10.42 14.86
CA LYS A 173 6.48 8.97 14.64
C LYS A 173 5.03 8.47 14.82
N PHE A 174 4.06 9.05 14.12
CA PHE A 174 2.65 8.65 14.27
C PHE A 174 2.29 7.53 13.30
N ASP A 175 2.16 6.33 13.88
CA ASP A 175 1.87 5.09 13.17
C ASP A 175 0.39 4.95 12.79
N GLY A 176 -0.50 5.58 13.55
CA GLY A 176 -1.95 5.45 13.39
C GLY A 176 -2.54 6.04 12.12
N VAL A 177 -2.31 7.33 11.91
CA VAL A 177 -2.83 8.07 10.73
C VAL A 177 -2.36 7.41 9.44
N TYR A 178 -1.12 6.93 9.42
CA TYR A 178 -0.56 6.19 8.31
C TYR A 178 -1.24 4.83 8.11
N MET A 179 -1.48 4.06 9.17
CA MET A 179 -2.23 2.81 9.07
C MET A 179 -3.67 3.03 8.59
N THR A 180 -4.32 4.09 9.04
CA THR A 180 -5.64 4.48 8.54
C THR A 180 -5.58 4.89 7.08
N PHE A 181 -4.59 5.69 6.69
CA PHE A 181 -4.34 6.05 5.30
C PHE A 181 -4.21 4.81 4.40
N ILE A 182 -3.34 3.86 4.76
CA ILE A 182 -3.17 2.60 4.01
C ILE A 182 -4.48 1.82 3.95
N THR A 183 -5.17 1.69 5.08
CA THR A 183 -6.41 0.90 5.17
C THR A 183 -7.50 1.51 4.30
N LEU A 184 -7.66 2.83 4.32
CA LEU A 184 -8.58 3.56 3.46
C LEU A 184 -8.17 3.46 1.99
N GLY A 185 -6.89 3.62 1.68
CA GLY A 185 -6.35 3.47 0.32
C GLY A 185 -6.61 2.09 -0.27
N ALA A 186 -6.57 1.04 0.55
CA ALA A 186 -6.94 -0.31 0.15
C ALA A 186 -8.46 -0.54 0.08
N SER A 187 -9.23 0.08 0.97
CA SER A 187 -10.67 -0.17 1.11
C SER A 187 -11.50 0.61 0.09
N ILE A 188 -11.17 1.86 -0.18
CA ILE A 188 -11.97 2.75 -1.04
C ILE A 188 -12.11 2.17 -2.45
N PRO A 189 -11.05 1.72 -3.14
CA PRO A 189 -11.20 1.15 -4.48
C PRO A 189 -12.16 -0.04 -4.53
N VAL A 190 -12.22 -0.87 -3.48
CA VAL A 190 -13.07 -2.08 -3.41
C VAL A 190 -14.51 -1.76 -3.01
N TRP A 191 -14.70 -0.87 -2.04
CA TRP A 191 -16.01 -0.60 -1.44
C TRP A 191 -16.71 0.64 -1.99
N SER A 192 -16.03 1.41 -2.85
CA SER A 192 -16.64 2.49 -3.63
C SER A 192 -17.04 2.01 -5.02
N PHE A 193 -17.68 2.85 -5.81
CA PHE A 193 -18.03 2.52 -7.19
C PHE A 193 -16.81 2.53 -8.15
N TRP A 194 -15.62 2.95 -7.68
CA TRP A 194 -14.43 3.10 -8.54
C TRP A 194 -14.01 1.79 -9.22
N TRP A 195 -14.28 0.62 -8.62
CA TRP A 195 -13.98 -0.68 -9.25
C TRP A 195 -14.75 -0.93 -10.56
N LEU A 196 -15.90 -0.27 -10.79
CA LEU A 196 -16.63 -0.39 -12.07
C LEU A 196 -15.82 0.15 -13.25
N PHE A 197 -14.81 1.00 -12.98
CA PHE A 197 -13.95 1.55 -14.01
C PHE A 197 -12.68 0.73 -14.23
N TRP A 198 -12.40 -0.30 -13.44
CA TRP A 198 -11.24 -1.16 -13.68
C TRP A 198 -11.30 -1.80 -15.07
N GLY A 199 -10.17 -1.83 -15.74
CA GLY A 199 -10.03 -2.28 -17.13
C GLY A 199 -10.64 -1.35 -18.17
N THR A 200 -11.22 -0.21 -17.77
CA THR A 200 -11.83 0.75 -18.70
C THR A 200 -10.90 1.94 -19.00
N PRO A 201 -11.05 2.58 -20.16
CA PRO A 201 -10.32 3.82 -20.48
C PRO A 201 -10.76 5.03 -19.62
N MET A 202 -11.76 4.87 -18.75
CA MET A 202 -12.22 5.92 -17.83
C MET A 202 -11.41 5.97 -16.53
N PHE A 203 -10.81 4.86 -16.10
CA PHE A 203 -10.01 4.81 -14.87
C PHE A 203 -8.86 5.83 -14.81
N PRO A 204 -8.14 6.14 -15.91
CA PRO A 204 -7.15 7.22 -15.94
C PRO A 204 -7.69 8.58 -15.50
N LEU A 205 -8.98 8.88 -15.77
CA LEU A 205 -9.60 10.14 -15.34
C LEU A 205 -9.75 10.19 -13.82
N PHE A 206 -10.12 9.06 -13.20
CA PHE A 206 -10.15 8.94 -11.75
C PHE A 206 -8.75 9.14 -11.14
N LEU A 207 -7.72 8.49 -11.69
CA LEU A 207 -6.36 8.66 -11.17
C LEU A 207 -5.87 10.11 -11.28
N ARG A 208 -6.16 10.77 -12.41
CA ARG A 208 -5.87 12.21 -12.57
C ARG A 208 -6.65 13.05 -11.57
N PHE A 209 -7.93 12.74 -11.35
CA PHE A 209 -8.73 13.39 -10.33
C PHE A 209 -8.12 13.22 -8.94
N MET A 210 -7.56 12.05 -8.61
CA MET A 210 -6.85 11.76 -7.36
C MET A 210 -5.47 12.42 -7.25
N GLY A 211 -4.99 13.10 -8.29
CA GLY A 211 -3.71 13.82 -8.30
C GLY A 211 -2.57 13.08 -9.02
N SER A 212 -2.80 11.88 -9.55
CA SER A 212 -1.79 11.15 -10.33
C SER A 212 -1.57 11.77 -11.70
N LYS A 213 -0.34 11.68 -12.20
CA LYS A 213 -0.01 12.04 -13.57
C LYS A 213 -0.21 10.82 -14.46
N VAL A 214 -1.10 10.90 -15.45
CA VAL A 214 -1.29 9.85 -16.44
C VAL A 214 -1.02 10.44 -17.82
N GLU A 215 0.07 10.02 -18.45
CA GLU A 215 0.58 10.59 -19.71
C GLU A 215 -0.27 10.18 -20.92
N GLY A 216 -0.93 9.02 -20.86
CA GLY A 216 -1.70 8.50 -21.98
C GLY A 216 -2.69 7.40 -21.60
N ARG A 217 -2.68 6.31 -22.36
CA ARG A 217 -3.52 5.14 -22.13
C ARG A 217 -2.96 4.31 -20.99
N LEU A 218 -3.81 4.01 -20.02
CA LEU A 218 -3.53 3.11 -18.93
C LEU A 218 -4.68 2.12 -18.81
N LEU A 219 -4.35 0.84 -18.74
CA LEU A 219 -5.29 -0.22 -18.37
C LEU A 219 -4.90 -0.73 -16.99
N TYR A 220 -5.79 -0.59 -16.02
CA TYR A 220 -5.59 -1.07 -14.67
C TYR A 220 -6.62 -2.16 -14.37
N HIS A 221 -6.15 -3.39 -14.22
CA HIS A 221 -6.91 -4.58 -13.86
C HIS A 221 -6.41 -5.07 -12.51
N GLY A 222 -6.72 -4.40 -11.42
CA GLY A 222 -6.17 -4.78 -10.12
C GLY A 222 -7.03 -4.32 -8.96
N GLY A 223 -6.92 -5.01 -7.83
CA GLY A 223 -7.70 -4.70 -6.64
C GLY A 223 -7.26 -3.38 -5.97
N THR A 224 -6.36 -3.48 -4.99
CA THR A 224 -6.33 -2.55 -3.84
C THR A 224 -5.06 -1.74 -3.64
N ALA A 225 -4.22 -1.55 -4.66
CA ALA A 225 -2.81 -1.23 -4.38
C ALA A 225 -2.20 -0.06 -5.17
N LEU A 226 -3.01 0.96 -5.47
CA LEU A 226 -2.48 2.28 -5.81
C LEU A 226 -2.54 3.16 -4.57
N GLN A 227 -1.39 3.65 -4.13
CA GLN A 227 -1.26 4.50 -2.94
C GLN A 227 -0.46 5.75 -3.28
N ASP A 228 -0.74 6.85 -2.57
CA ASP A 228 -0.08 8.15 -2.76
C ASP A 228 -0.27 8.71 -4.16
N TYR A 229 -1.53 8.79 -4.60
CA TYR A 229 -1.89 9.18 -5.95
C TYR A 229 -1.13 10.42 -6.46
N PHE A 230 -0.88 11.42 -5.61
CA PHE A 230 -0.12 12.63 -5.91
C PHE A 230 1.34 12.42 -6.34
N ASN A 231 1.95 11.30 -5.96
CA ASN A 231 3.32 10.92 -6.32
C ASN A 231 3.36 9.92 -7.48
N LEU A 232 2.21 9.41 -7.94
CA LEU A 232 2.17 8.39 -8.98
C LEU A 232 2.18 9.01 -10.37
N THR A 233 3.04 8.48 -11.23
CA THR A 233 3.07 8.78 -12.66
C THR A 233 2.88 7.50 -13.47
N PHE A 234 2.02 7.52 -14.48
CA PHE A 234 1.73 6.39 -15.36
C PHE A 234 2.02 6.79 -16.82
N ALA A 235 2.89 6.04 -17.49
CA ALA A 235 3.28 6.26 -18.87
C ALA A 235 2.16 5.89 -19.88
N ASP A 236 2.27 6.35 -21.14
CA ASP A 236 1.37 5.84 -22.21
C ASP A 236 1.56 4.33 -22.42
N LYS A 237 0.46 3.64 -22.70
CA LYS A 237 0.37 2.18 -22.91
C LYS A 237 0.82 1.36 -21.69
N THR A 238 0.61 1.89 -20.49
CA THR A 238 0.85 1.13 -19.26
C THR A 238 -0.29 0.15 -19.03
N VAL A 239 0.04 -1.08 -18.67
CA VAL A 239 -0.91 -2.11 -18.24
C VAL A 239 -0.50 -2.60 -16.87
N ILE A 240 -1.41 -2.52 -15.91
CA ILE A 240 -1.19 -2.99 -14.55
C ILE A 240 -2.22 -4.07 -14.29
N ASP A 241 -1.77 -5.31 -14.19
CA ASP A 241 -2.59 -6.48 -13.86
C ASP A 241 -2.26 -6.90 -12.42
N ASP A 242 -3.15 -6.59 -11.48
CA ASP A 242 -3.02 -6.77 -10.02
C ASP A 242 -1.65 -6.40 -9.44
N GLY A 243 -1.00 -5.43 -10.08
CA GLY A 243 0.25 -4.82 -9.64
C GLY A 243 0.02 -3.69 -8.64
N LYS A 244 1.07 -3.37 -7.89
CA LYS A 244 1.05 -2.34 -6.84
C LYS A 244 1.98 -1.20 -7.19
N VAL A 245 1.49 0.02 -7.07
CA VAL A 245 2.28 1.22 -7.29
C VAL A 245 2.09 2.13 -6.09
N ILE A 246 3.16 2.31 -5.32
CA ILE A 246 3.14 2.99 -4.02
C ILE A 246 4.14 4.15 -4.09
N GLY A 247 3.69 5.36 -3.78
CA GLY A 247 4.50 6.59 -3.79
C GLY A 247 5.21 6.85 -2.46
N HIS A 248 5.29 5.85 -1.58
CA HIS A 248 6.01 5.91 -0.32
C HIS A 248 6.67 4.56 0.03
N SER A 249 7.62 4.62 0.94
CA SER A 249 8.13 3.48 1.70
C SER A 249 8.09 3.82 3.18
N ALA A 250 7.66 2.87 4.00
CA ALA A 250 7.81 2.97 5.44
C ALA A 250 8.93 2.03 5.88
N VAL A 251 9.99 2.57 6.48
CA VAL A 251 11.11 1.80 7.04
C VAL A 251 11.40 2.31 8.45
N PHE A 252 11.36 1.45 9.47
CA PHE A 252 11.69 1.81 10.87
C PHE A 252 10.96 3.06 11.43
N LYS A 253 9.63 3.13 11.30
CA LYS A 253 8.82 4.28 11.73
C LYS A 253 9.20 5.60 11.02
N LYS A 254 9.97 5.53 9.92
CA LYS A 254 10.23 6.63 9.00
C LYS A 254 9.47 6.38 7.71
N LEU A 255 8.65 7.35 7.34
CA LEU A 255 7.92 7.32 6.08
C LEU A 255 8.66 8.22 5.08
N ARG A 256 9.13 7.63 4.00
CA ARG A 256 9.70 8.35 2.86
C ARG A 256 8.67 8.36 1.75
N TYR A 257 8.36 9.55 1.24
CA TYR A 257 7.54 9.72 0.05
C TYR A 257 8.46 10.01 -1.13
N GLY A 258 8.20 9.38 -2.27
CA GLY A 258 8.99 9.52 -3.47
C GLY A 258 8.12 9.45 -4.73
N PRO A 259 8.47 10.17 -5.81
CA PRO A 259 7.75 10.06 -7.07
C PRO A 259 7.92 8.65 -7.64
N THR A 260 6.84 7.94 -7.90
CA THR A 260 6.87 6.56 -8.40
C THR A 260 6.26 6.52 -9.78
N ARG A 261 6.99 5.95 -10.76
CA ARG A 261 6.53 5.87 -12.14
C ARG A 261 6.29 4.43 -12.57
N ALA A 262 5.08 4.14 -13.05
CA ALA A 262 4.74 2.86 -13.67
C ALA A 262 4.62 2.99 -15.20
N ALA A 263 5.24 2.06 -15.91
CA ALA A 263 5.31 1.99 -17.35
C ALA A 263 5.45 0.54 -17.81
N GLY A 264 4.99 0.26 -19.03
CA GLY A 264 5.01 -1.09 -19.57
C GLY A 264 3.93 -1.99 -18.96
N LEU A 265 4.22 -3.29 -18.84
CA LEU A 265 3.30 -4.31 -18.34
C LEU A 265 3.74 -4.81 -16.96
N MET A 266 2.89 -4.60 -15.95
CA MET A 266 3.05 -5.19 -14.62
C MET A 266 2.12 -6.40 -14.49
N GLN A 267 2.70 -7.57 -14.21
CA GLN A 267 1.94 -8.77 -13.90
C GLN A 267 1.49 -8.85 -12.43
N PRO A 268 0.56 -9.77 -12.09
CA PRO A 268 -0.01 -9.89 -10.75
C PRO A 268 1.02 -10.00 -9.63
N GLY A 269 0.78 -9.26 -8.55
CA GLY A 269 1.61 -9.25 -7.35
C GLY A 269 2.91 -8.47 -7.48
N SER A 270 3.25 -7.95 -8.66
CA SER A 270 4.40 -7.07 -8.84
C SER A 270 4.19 -5.73 -8.14
N MET A 271 5.27 -5.11 -7.68
CA MET A 271 5.24 -3.90 -6.87
C MET A 271 6.30 -2.91 -7.34
N VAL A 272 5.95 -1.63 -7.42
CA VAL A 272 6.88 -0.50 -7.58
C VAL A 272 6.68 0.42 -6.40
N ILE A 273 7.77 0.84 -5.76
CA ILE A 273 7.71 1.66 -4.55
C ILE A 273 8.64 2.86 -4.66
N ASP A 274 8.25 3.95 -4.00
CA ASP A 274 9.14 5.00 -3.48
C ASP A 274 10.35 5.39 -4.34
N GLY A 275 10.12 6.22 -5.35
CA GLY A 275 11.21 6.74 -6.18
C GLY A 275 11.60 5.82 -7.33
N ASP A 276 11.15 4.56 -7.30
CA ASP A 276 11.42 3.63 -8.39
C ASP A 276 10.56 3.95 -9.62
N SER A 277 11.13 3.62 -10.78
CA SER A 277 10.45 3.76 -12.06
C SER A 277 10.55 2.48 -12.87
N LEU A 278 9.47 2.19 -13.59
CA LEU A 278 9.45 1.18 -14.62
C LEU A 278 9.89 1.81 -15.95
N ASP A 279 10.63 1.02 -16.73
CA ASP A 279 11.01 1.38 -18.08
C ASP A 279 9.86 1.14 -19.06
N ASP A 280 9.72 2.04 -20.03
CA ASP A 280 8.72 1.92 -21.09
C ASP A 280 8.95 0.64 -21.91
N GLY A 281 7.87 -0.10 -22.17
CA GLY A 281 7.90 -1.29 -23.02
C GLY A 281 8.50 -2.55 -22.39
N LYS A 282 8.88 -2.52 -21.11
CA LYS A 282 9.28 -3.72 -20.37
C LYS A 282 8.07 -4.43 -19.77
N GLU A 283 8.21 -5.75 -19.63
CA GLU A 283 7.28 -6.60 -18.91
C GLU A 283 7.92 -7.06 -17.60
N TYR A 284 7.21 -6.84 -16.51
CA TYR A 284 7.63 -7.23 -15.17
C TYR A 284 6.81 -8.45 -14.75
N GLY A 285 7.48 -9.61 -14.74
CA GLY A 285 6.89 -10.88 -14.31
C GLY A 285 6.32 -10.83 -12.89
N PRO A 286 5.52 -11.83 -12.49
CA PRO A 286 4.63 -11.72 -11.35
C PRO A 286 5.39 -11.79 -10.02
N TRP A 287 4.84 -11.17 -8.98
CA TRP A 287 5.42 -11.14 -7.62
C TRP A 287 6.86 -10.62 -7.59
N ARG A 288 7.16 -9.59 -8.40
CA ARG A 288 8.46 -8.92 -8.43
C ARG A 288 8.36 -7.53 -7.82
N LEU A 289 9.30 -7.19 -6.94
CA LEU A 289 9.59 -5.80 -6.63
C LEU A 289 10.40 -5.24 -7.78
N VAL A 290 9.95 -4.13 -8.36
CA VAL A 290 10.73 -3.41 -9.36
C VAL A 290 11.43 -2.26 -8.68
N ARG A 291 12.75 -2.30 -8.78
CA ARG A 291 13.62 -1.17 -8.46
C ARG A 291 14.02 -0.47 -9.74
N GLY A 292 14.03 0.86 -9.71
CA GLY A 292 14.69 1.62 -10.76
C GLY A 292 16.15 1.20 -10.82
N SER A 293 16.74 1.11 -12.01
CA SER A 293 18.19 0.99 -12.10
C SER A 293 18.83 2.18 -11.38
N ASP A 294 19.89 1.95 -10.61
CA ASP A 294 20.68 2.94 -9.83
C ASP A 294 21.27 4.13 -10.63
N ASN A 295 20.77 4.42 -11.83
CA ASN A 295 21.36 5.34 -12.80
C ASN A 295 20.64 6.67 -13.01
N ASP A 296 19.65 7.06 -12.20
CA ASP A 296 19.06 8.41 -12.33
C ASP A 296 18.94 9.14 -10.98
N GLN A 297 20.11 9.53 -10.44
CA GLN A 297 20.21 10.75 -9.62
C GLN A 297 20.13 12.05 -10.47
N SER A 298 19.69 11.96 -11.74
CA SER A 298 19.72 13.07 -12.70
C SER A 298 18.36 13.50 -13.24
N THR A 299 17.29 13.51 -12.43
CA THR A 299 16.19 14.46 -12.69
C THR A 299 15.64 15.04 -11.40
N SER A 300 16.38 16.00 -10.84
CA SER A 300 15.77 17.06 -10.05
C SER A 300 14.76 17.82 -10.94
N PHE A 301 13.48 17.49 -10.83
CA PHE A 301 12.44 18.40 -11.31
C PHE A 301 12.23 19.50 -10.25
N PRO A 302 12.13 20.77 -10.68
CA PRO A 302 11.99 21.87 -9.75
C PRO A 302 10.64 21.75 -9.06
N LEU A 303 10.68 21.67 -7.73
CA LEU A 303 9.56 22.13 -6.91
C LEU A 303 9.33 23.60 -7.30
N SER A 304 8.29 23.82 -8.10
CA SER A 304 7.76 25.16 -8.33
C SER A 304 6.91 25.53 -7.11
N PRO A 305 6.91 26.80 -6.69
CA PRO A 305 6.40 27.26 -5.40
C PRO A 305 4.92 26.98 -5.16
#